data_AF-A0A845X0N4-F1
#
_entry.id   AF-A0A845X0N4-F1
#
_cell.length_a   1.000
_cell.length_b   1.000
_cell.length_c   1.000
_cell.angle_alpha   90.00
_cell.angle_beta   90.00
_cell.angle_gamma   90.00
#
_symmetry.space_group_name_H-M   'P 1'
#
loop_
_entity.id
_entity.type
_entity.pdbx_description
1 polymer ?
#
loop_
_entity_poly.entity_id
_entity_poly.type
_entity_poly.pdbx_seq_one_letter_code
_entity_poly.pdbx_strand_id
1 'polypeptide(L)' 'MFASLIVLLRNAIGQSRFNRTRGQVIGLHCKTITNFCNFVGIESKERQSLIRLARNNGKRLGLMA' A
#
# COMPACT_ATOMS: atom_id res chain seq x y z
N MET A 1 7.32 -2.08 16.59
CA MET A 1 7.27 -0.62 16.85
C MET A 1 6.20 0.09 16.00
N PHE A 2 6.13 -0.13 14.68
CA PHE A 2 5.11 0.50 13.80
C PHE A 2 3.66 0.14 14.17
N ALA A 3 3.40 -1.11 14.54
CA ALA A 3 2.06 -1.59 14.88
C ALA A 3 1.43 -0.85 16.08
N SER A 4 2.20 -0.59 17.14
CA SER A 4 1.69 0.08 18.36
C SER A 4 1.28 1.53 18.08
N LEU A 5 2.03 2.24 17.24
CA LEU A 5 1.73 3.61 16.84
C LEU A 5 0.43 3.68 16.01
N ILE A 6 0.26 2.72 15.09
CA ILE A 6 -0.94 2.61 14.27
C ILE A 6 -2.19 2.32 15.11
N VAL A 7 -2.07 1.50 16.15
CA VAL A 7 -3.17 1.20 17.08
C VAL A 7 -3.58 2.44 17.88
N LEU A 8 -2.63 3.24 18.37
CA LEU A 8 -2.91 4.50 19.06
C LEU A 8 -3.62 5.52 18.15
N LEU A 9 -3.11 5.71 16.94
CA LEU A 9 -3.72 6.59 15.93
C LEU A 9 -5.14 6.13 15.54
N ARG A 10 -5.36 4.82 15.43
CA ARG A 10 -6.68 4.24 15.14
C ARG A 10 -7.70 4.52 16.24
N ASN A 11 -7.28 4.48 17.50
CA ASN A 11 -8.14 4.79 18.65
C ASN A 11 -8.40 6.30 18.77
N ALA A 12 -7.43 7.16 18.43
CA ALA A 12 -7.61 8.62 18.49
C ALA A 12 -8.51 9.17 17.37
N ILE A 13 -8.42 8.64 16.14
CA ILE A 13 -9.16 9.11 14.96
C ILE A 13 -10.52 8.39 14.78
N GLY A 14 -10.65 7.20 15.37
CA GLY A 14 -11.80 6.31 15.20
C GLY A 14 -11.67 5.39 13.97
N GLN A 15 -12.14 4.14 14.10
CA GLN A 15 -11.91 3.08 13.11
C GLN A 15 -12.43 3.43 11.70
N SER A 16 -13.60 4.06 11.58
CA SER A 16 -14.22 4.35 10.29
C SER A 16 -13.43 5.40 9.49
N ARG A 17 -13.05 6.52 10.14
CA ARG A 17 -12.23 7.56 9.49
C ARG A 17 -10.82 7.09 9.20
N PHE A 18 -10.24 6.29 10.10
CA PHE A 18 -8.93 5.68 9.89
C PHE A 18 -8.93 4.72 8.69
N ASN A 19 -9.91 3.84 8.58
CA ASN A 19 -10.01 2.91 7.46
C ASN A 19 -10.26 3.64 6.13
N ARG A 20 -11.09 4.69 6.11
CA ARG A 20 -11.31 5.51 4.91
C ARG A 20 -10.03 6.23 4.46
N THR A 21 -9.33 6.86 5.40
CA THR A 21 -8.07 7.57 5.13
C THR A 21 -6.99 6.60 4.64
N ARG A 22 -6.89 5.40 5.25
CA ARG A 22 -6.01 4.33 4.75
C ARG A 22 -6.35 3.95 3.31
N GLY A 23 -7.62 3.73 2.99
CA GLY A 23 -8.05 3.40 1.64
C GLY A 23 -7.65 4.48 0.62
N GLN A 24 -7.83 5.76 0.95
CA GLN A 24 -7.44 6.89 0.10
C GLN A 24 -5.93 6.96 -0.10
N VAL A 25 -5.14 6.83 0.97
CA VAL A 25 -3.68 6.86 0.92
C VAL A 25 -3.12 5.68 0.11
N ILE A 26 -3.68 4.48 0.29
CA ILE A 26 -3.30 3.30 -0.49
C ILE A 26 -3.60 3.52 -1.98
N GLY A 27 -4.79 4.07 -2.30
CA GLY A 27 -5.15 4.38 -3.68
C GLY A 27 -4.20 5.39 -4.33
N LEU A 28 -3.84 6.46 -3.61
CA LEU A 28 -2.88 7.45 -4.09
C LEU A 28 -1.49 6.82 -4.31
N HIS A 29 -1.04 5.98 -3.38
CA HIS A 29 0.25 5.29 -3.49
C HIS A 29 0.31 4.38 -4.72
N CYS A 30 -0.74 3.59 -4.98
CA CYS A 30 -0.86 2.77 -6.19
C CYS A 30 -0.85 3.62 -7.48
N LYS A 31 -1.48 4.81 -7.46
CA LYS A 31 -1.47 5.74 -8.60
C LYS A 31 -0.06 6.29 -8.86
N THR A 32 0.67 6.67 -7.82
CA THR A 32 2.06 7.14 -7.95
C THR A 32 2.97 6.06 -8.52
N ILE A 33 2.85 4.81 -8.06
CA ILE A 33 3.60 3.67 -8.63
C ILE A 33 3.25 3.48 -10.10
N THR A 34 1.96 3.56 -10.46
CA THR A 34 1.49 3.43 -11.84
C THR A 34 2.09 4.51 -12.74
N ASN A 35 2.08 5.77 -12.29
CA ASN A 35 2.67 6.88 -13.03
C ASN A 35 4.19 6.76 -13.16
N PHE A 36 4.88 6.33 -12.11
CA PHE A 36 6.32 6.08 -12.16
C PHE A 36 6.67 5.02 -13.20
N CYS A 37 5.97 3.88 -13.18
CA CYS A 37 6.18 2.83 -14.17
C CYS A 37 5.89 3.30 -15.60
N ASN A 38 4.85 4.11 -15.82
CA ASN A 38 4.55 4.69 -17.13
C ASN A 38 5.65 5.67 -17.59
N PHE A 39 6.17 6.49 -16.68
CA PHE A 39 7.25 7.44 -16.97
C PHE A 39 8.56 6.75 -17.38
N VAL A 40 8.88 5.63 -16.72
CA VAL A 40 10.07 4.82 -17.03
C VAL A 40 9.87 3.93 -18.27
N GLY A 41 8.65 3.88 -18.83
CA GLY A 41 8.34 3.05 -20.01
C GLY A 41 8.18 1.56 -19.69
N ILE A 42 7.86 1.20 -18.44
CA ILE A 42 7.64 -0.19 -18.04
C ILE A 42 6.29 -0.67 -18.60
N GLU A 43 6.33 -1.77 -19.35
CA GLU A 43 5.13 -2.41 -19.89
C GLU A 43 4.13 -2.79 -18.77
N SER A 44 2.84 -2.62 -19.04
CA SER A 44 1.77 -2.89 -18.05
C SER A 44 1.81 -4.30 -17.48
N LYS A 45 2.22 -5.30 -18.28
CA LYS A 45 2.34 -6.71 -17.85
C LYS A 45 3.49 -6.92 -16.86
N GLU A 46 4.65 -6.35 -17.16
CA GLU A 46 5.84 -6.37 -16.27
C GLU A 46 5.55 -5.65 -14.96
N ARG A 47 4.91 -4.47 -15.01
CA ARG A 47 4.46 -3.76 -13.81
C ARG A 47 3.57 -4.64 -12.93
N GLN A 48 2.59 -5.33 -13.52
CA GLN A 48 1.68 -6.19 -12.77
C GLN A 48 2.40 -7.41 -12.16
N SER A 49 3.39 -7.95 -12.86
CA SER A 49 4.26 -9.02 -12.37
C SER A 49 5.06 -8.56 -11.14
N LEU A 50 5.71 -7.38 -11.23
CA LEU A 50 6.46 -6.78 -10.13
C LEU A 50 5.58 -6.46 -8.91
N ILE A 51 4.37 -5.94 -9.14
CA ILE A 51 3.39 -5.70 -8.06
C ILE A 51 2.99 -7.01 -7.38
N ARG A 52 2.76 -8.10 -8.15
CA ARG A 52 2.46 -9.42 -7.57
C ARG A 52 3.63 -9.97 -6.77
N LEU A 53 4.86 -9.78 -7.25
CA LEU A 53 6.07 -10.20 -6.56
C LEU A 53 6.25 -9.45 -5.23
N ALA A 54 6.09 -8.12 -5.24
CA ALA A 54 6.09 -7.30 -4.03
C ALA A 54 4.97 -7.71 -3.06
N ARG A 55 3.76 -8.00 -3.55
CA ARG A 55 2.63 -8.50 -2.75
C ARG A 55 2.93 -9.83 -2.07
N ASN A 56 3.51 -10.78 -2.82
CA ASN A 56 3.88 -12.09 -2.29
C ASN A 56 5.00 -11.97 -1.24
N ASN A 57 5.98 -11.11 -1.49
CA ASN A 57 7.06 -10.86 -0.54
C ASN A 57 6.55 -10.26 0.77
N GLY A 58 5.71 -9.21 0.71
CA GLY A 58 5.20 -8.64 1.95
C GLY A 58 4.20 -9.54 2.69
N LYS A 59 3.49 -10.45 1.99
CA LYS A 59 2.76 -11.54 2.66
C LYS A 59 3.71 -12.49 3.39
N ARG A 60 4.77 -12.95 2.71
CA ARG A 60 5.76 -13.88 3.28
C ARG A 60 6.51 -13.27 4.47
N LEU A 61 6.72 -11.96 4.45
CA LEU A 61 7.38 -11.21 5.52
C LEU A 61 6.42 -10.72 6.62
N GLY A 62 5.11 -11.01 6.55
CA GLY A 62 4.13 -10.57 7.54
C GLY A 62 3.85 -9.05 7.55
N LEU A 63 4.23 -8.35 6.48
CA LEU A 63 4.03 -6.90 6.31
C LEU A 63 2.66 -6.55 5.69
N MET A 64 1.97 -7.56 5.15
CA MET A 64 0.59 -7.49 4.68
C MET A 64 -0.26 -8.42 5.54
N ALA A 65 -0.96 -7.83 6.52
CA ALA A 65 -2.00 -8.46 7.32
C ALA A 65 -3.38 -8.16 6.73
#